data_AF-A0A9X0R6R3-F1
#
_entry.id   AF-A0A9X0R6R3-F1
#
_cell.length_a   1.000
_cell.length_b   1.000
_cell.length_c   1.000
_cell.angle_alpha   90.00
_cell.angle_beta   90.00
_cell.angle_gamma   90.00
#
_symmetry.space_group_name_H-M   'P 1'
#
loop_
_entity.id
_entity.type
_entity.pdbx_description
1 polymer ?
#
loop_
_entity_poly.entity_id
_entity_poly.type
_entity_poly.pdbx_seq_one_letter_code
_entity_poly.pdbx_strand_id
1 'polypeptide(L)'
;LRRLGEDVTEVLDYLPGRFRVLRHVRPKFSCRGCEAVTQAPAPSLPIRRGRASARLLAHVLIAKYADHLPLYRQSEIYARAGLDLQRSTLADWVGHSATLLRPLLNALARHVLAGAVLHADDTPVPVLAPGLGRTSTGRLWAYLRDERPYGGTTPPAVLYRYSPDRRAEHPKTHLAGFRGVLQADGYTGFDGLYDSGQVQEAACWAHVRRHFFELHATGQAPLATEAVRRIGLLYAIEQDICGQPSDSRARQRQARAGPILDSLRAWLDETLARVSGRSDLAVAIRYARSRWEALTRYVADGRLEIDNNPVERTIRPLA
;
A
#
# COMPACT_ATOMS: atom_id res chain seq x y z
N LEU A 1 29.77 29.28 -46.70
CA LEU A 1 29.15 27.95 -46.61
C LEU A 1 27.73 28.09 -46.06
N ARG A 2 26.74 27.30 -46.52
CA ARG A 2 25.34 27.32 -46.04
C ARG A 2 24.99 25.97 -45.40
N ARG A 3 24.42 26.00 -44.19
CA ARG A 3 24.00 24.82 -43.41
C ARG A 3 22.76 24.16 -44.05
N LEU A 4 22.79 22.83 -44.21
CA LEU A 4 21.76 22.02 -44.86
C LEU A 4 20.90 21.19 -43.88
N GLY A 5 21.46 20.84 -42.72
CA GLY A 5 20.83 19.99 -41.72
C GLY A 5 21.87 19.51 -40.71
N GLU A 6 21.47 18.68 -39.77
CA GLU A 6 22.37 17.97 -38.85
C GLU A 6 21.77 16.61 -38.47
N ASP A 7 22.64 15.64 -38.21
CA ASP A 7 22.26 14.36 -37.64
C ASP A 7 22.66 14.37 -36.16
N VAL A 8 21.71 14.01 -35.29
CA VAL A 8 21.91 13.95 -33.83
C VAL A 8 21.90 12.49 -33.39
N THR A 9 22.97 12.06 -32.73
CA THR A 9 23.04 10.75 -32.08
C THR A 9 23.24 10.93 -30.58
N GLU A 10 22.28 10.47 -29.79
CA GLU A 10 22.40 10.44 -28.34
C GLU A 10 23.18 9.19 -27.89
N VAL A 11 24.27 9.41 -27.17
CA VAL A 11 25.06 8.34 -26.55
C VAL A 11 24.91 8.44 -25.04
N LEU A 12 24.46 7.36 -24.41
CA LEU A 12 24.32 7.28 -22.96
C LEU A 12 25.66 6.91 -22.32
N ASP A 13 26.15 7.75 -21.42
CA ASP A 13 27.32 7.50 -20.58
C ASP A 13 26.91 7.39 -19.10
N TYR A 14 27.71 6.70 -18.29
CA TYR A 14 27.43 6.48 -16.87
C TYR A 14 28.60 6.90 -15.98
N LEU A 15 28.36 7.95 -15.19
CA LEU A 15 29.29 8.44 -14.16
C LEU A 15 28.82 7.99 -12.77
N PRO A 16 29.54 7.09 -12.08
CA PRO A 16 29.11 6.58 -10.78
C PRO A 16 29.15 7.64 -9.67
N GLY A 17 28.29 7.47 -8.66
CA GLY A 17 28.26 8.30 -7.46
C GLY A 17 29.57 8.24 -6.65
N ARG A 18 29.91 9.34 -5.95
CA ARG A 18 31.15 9.47 -5.15
C ARG A 18 30.85 9.58 -3.65
N PHE A 19 31.59 8.84 -2.84
CA PHE A 19 31.59 9.01 -1.38
C PHE A 19 32.56 10.11 -0.95
N ARG A 20 32.21 10.83 0.13
CA ARG A 20 33.04 11.90 0.71
C ARG A 20 33.08 11.76 2.22
N VAL A 21 34.26 11.97 2.80
CA VAL A 21 34.44 12.07 4.26
C VAL A 21 34.43 13.54 4.66
N LEU A 22 33.40 13.95 5.39
CA LEU A 22 33.29 15.30 5.94
C LEU A 22 34.00 15.36 7.29
N ARG A 23 35.10 16.10 7.38
CA ARG A 23 35.87 16.26 8.63
C ARG A 23 35.57 17.61 9.27
N HIS A 24 34.88 17.60 10.40
CA HIS A 24 34.64 18.80 11.20
C HIS A 24 35.75 18.96 12.25
N VAL A 25 36.71 19.84 11.99
CA VAL A 25 37.80 20.16 12.93
C VAL A 25 37.35 21.29 13.84
N ARG A 26 37.37 21.06 15.16
CA ARG A 26 36.93 22.03 16.18
C ARG A 26 38.03 22.20 17.23
N PRO A 27 38.94 23.16 17.06
CA PRO A 27 40.00 23.40 18.03
C PRO A 27 39.45 23.76 19.41
N LYS A 28 40.11 23.29 20.46
CA LYS A 28 39.86 23.70 21.85
C LYS A 28 40.87 24.75 22.21
N PHE A 29 40.43 25.84 22.84
CA PHE A 29 41.29 26.89 23.34
C PHE A 29 41.15 26.98 24.85
N SER A 30 42.25 27.25 25.56
CA SER A 30 42.23 27.57 26.99
C SER A 30 42.59 29.04 27.20
N CYS A 31 41.85 29.73 28.06
CA CYS A 31 42.17 31.08 28.48
C CYS A 31 43.38 31.06 29.42
N ARG A 32 44.44 31.81 29.12
CA ARG A 32 45.65 31.86 29.98
C ARG A 32 45.42 32.54 31.34
N GLY A 33 44.38 33.35 31.48
CA GLY A 33 44.09 34.10 32.71
C GLY A 33 43.16 33.38 33.69
N CYS A 34 42.25 32.54 33.20
CA CYS A 34 41.26 31.84 34.04
C CYS A 34 41.18 30.33 33.79
N GLU A 35 42.05 29.80 32.93
CA GLU A 35 42.15 28.37 32.53
C GLU A 35 40.88 27.78 31.88
N ALA A 36 39.86 28.60 31.64
CA ALA A 36 38.61 28.16 31.03
C ALA A 36 38.82 27.64 29.60
N VAL A 37 38.31 26.44 29.31
CA VAL A 37 38.38 25.82 27.98
C VAL A 37 37.12 26.14 27.17
N THR A 38 37.31 26.70 25.98
CA THR A 38 36.24 26.96 25.01
C THR A 38 36.43 26.14 23.74
N GLN A 39 35.33 25.69 23.15
CA GLN A 39 35.29 24.95 21.89
C GLN A 39 33.99 25.24 21.16
N ALA A 40 34.04 25.37 19.84
CA ALA A 40 32.83 25.43 19.04
C ALA A 40 31.98 24.15 19.22
N PRO A 41 30.64 24.27 19.30
CA PRO A 41 29.75 23.11 19.43
C PRO A 41 29.88 22.19 18.23
N ALA A 42 29.59 20.90 18.44
CA ALA A 42 29.61 19.92 17.36
C ALA A 42 28.45 20.21 16.41
N PRO A 43 28.61 20.01 15.08
CA PRO A 43 27.47 20.01 14.19
C PRO A 43 26.49 18.92 14.64
N SER A 44 25.20 19.21 14.53
CA SER A 44 24.17 18.21 14.77
C SER A 44 24.25 17.15 13.66
N LEU A 45 24.31 15.89 14.07
CA LEU A 45 24.22 14.74 13.16
C LEU A 45 22.90 14.02 13.40
N PRO A 46 22.30 13.39 12.37
CA PRO A 46 21.04 12.65 12.54
C PRO A 46 21.14 11.57 13.63
N ILE A 47 22.28 10.87 13.67
CA ILE A 47 22.59 9.88 14.70
C ILE A 47 23.63 10.51 15.63
N ARG A 48 23.30 10.66 16.92
CA ARG A 48 24.20 11.24 17.92
C ARG A 48 25.48 10.40 18.02
N ARG A 49 26.65 11.06 17.94
CA ARG A 49 27.98 10.40 17.87
C ARG A 49 28.14 9.42 16.69
N GLY A 50 27.23 9.46 15.71
CA GLY A 50 27.31 8.64 14.50
C GLY A 50 28.32 9.19 13.49
N ARG A 51 28.56 8.40 12.43
CA ARG A 51 29.48 8.75 11.33
C ARG A 51 28.77 9.10 10.02
N ALA A 52 27.46 8.84 9.94
CA ALA A 52 26.68 9.07 8.73
C ALA A 52 26.04 10.46 8.71
N SER A 53 26.16 11.14 7.57
CA SER A 53 25.36 12.32 7.27
C SER A 53 23.94 11.93 6.84
N ALA A 54 23.01 12.89 6.85
CA ALA A 54 21.64 12.66 6.36
C ALA A 54 21.62 12.15 4.91
N ARG A 55 22.55 12.61 4.07
CA ARG A 55 22.66 12.17 2.67
C ARG A 55 23.06 10.70 2.55
N LEU A 56 24.01 10.24 3.37
CA LEU A 56 24.43 8.84 3.36
C LEU A 56 23.30 7.94 3.88
N LEU A 57 22.61 8.36 4.96
CA LEU A 57 21.45 7.62 5.48
C LEU A 57 20.34 7.50 4.43
N ALA A 58 20.00 8.61 3.75
CA ALA A 58 19.01 8.59 2.67
C ALA A 58 19.41 7.64 1.55
N HIS A 59 20.68 7.67 1.10
CA HIS A 59 21.18 6.77 0.08
C HIS A 59 21.07 5.29 0.50
N VAL A 60 21.48 4.94 1.73
CA VAL A 60 21.39 3.56 2.25
C VAL A 60 19.95 3.05 2.27
N LEU A 61 18.99 3.90 2.70
CA LEU A 61 17.57 3.54 2.76
C LEU A 61 16.96 3.39 1.36
N ILE A 62 17.22 4.32 0.45
CA ILE A 62 16.73 4.28 -0.93
C ILE A 62 17.28 3.02 -1.61
N ALA A 63 18.59 2.81 -1.56
CA ALA A 63 19.21 1.62 -2.13
C ALA A 63 18.61 0.33 -1.54
N LYS A 64 18.35 0.30 -0.23
CA LYS A 64 17.80 -0.89 0.43
C LYS A 64 16.36 -1.18 0.02
N TYR A 65 15.50 -0.17 0.06
CA TYR A 65 14.05 -0.34 0.03
C TYR A 65 13.42 0.00 -1.32
N ALA A 66 13.93 0.99 -2.03
CA ALA A 66 13.45 1.33 -3.38
C ALA A 66 14.16 0.51 -4.45
N ASP A 67 15.48 0.30 -4.31
CA ASP A 67 16.29 -0.43 -5.31
C ASP A 67 16.50 -1.90 -4.95
N HIS A 68 15.89 -2.38 -3.86
CA HIS A 68 16.00 -3.77 -3.37
C HIS A 68 17.45 -4.28 -3.18
N LEU A 69 18.40 -3.39 -2.86
CA LEU A 69 19.81 -3.74 -2.70
C LEU A 69 20.11 -4.09 -1.22
N PRO A 70 20.33 -5.37 -0.87
CA PRO A 70 20.54 -5.78 0.52
C PRO A 70 21.83 -5.19 1.10
N LEU A 71 21.84 -4.98 2.42
CA LEU A 71 22.91 -4.24 3.11
C LEU A 71 24.31 -4.86 2.96
N TYR A 72 24.42 -6.18 2.83
CA TYR A 72 25.72 -6.82 2.58
C TYR A 72 26.28 -6.45 1.19
N ARG A 73 25.43 -6.38 0.17
CA ARG A 73 25.82 -5.93 -1.18
C ARG A 73 26.15 -4.45 -1.19
N GLN A 74 25.41 -3.62 -0.44
CA GLN A 74 25.78 -2.22 -0.27
C GLN A 74 27.18 -2.07 0.36
N SER A 75 27.47 -2.82 1.42
CA SER A 75 28.80 -2.84 2.05
C SER A 75 29.92 -3.17 1.05
N GLU A 76 29.74 -4.22 0.25
CA GLU A 76 30.72 -4.60 -0.81
C GLU A 76 30.86 -3.53 -1.90
N ILE A 77 29.76 -2.90 -2.31
CA ILE A 77 29.77 -1.79 -3.28
C ILE A 77 30.55 -0.60 -2.73
N TYR A 78 30.33 -0.25 -1.47
CA TYR A 78 30.99 0.87 -0.81
C TYR A 78 32.50 0.60 -0.63
N ALA A 79 32.87 -0.65 -0.31
CA ALA A 79 34.26 -1.05 -0.20
C ALA A 79 35.03 -0.88 -1.53
N ARG A 80 34.41 -1.17 -2.68
CA ARG A 80 35.02 -0.90 -4.00
C ARG A 80 35.28 0.58 -4.27
N ALA A 81 34.56 1.47 -3.57
CA ALA A 81 34.78 2.92 -3.61
C ALA A 81 35.67 3.41 -2.45
N GLY A 82 36.36 2.51 -1.74
CA GLY A 82 37.27 2.84 -0.63
C GLY A 82 36.57 3.17 0.69
N LEU A 83 35.27 2.91 0.81
CA LEU A 83 34.48 3.14 2.02
C LEU A 83 34.13 1.80 2.69
N ASP A 84 34.97 1.37 3.62
CA ASP A 84 34.72 0.15 4.41
C ASP A 84 33.67 0.41 5.51
N LEU A 85 32.49 -0.20 5.34
CA LEU A 85 31.37 -0.13 6.27
C LEU A 85 30.83 -1.53 6.49
N GLN A 86 30.82 -1.98 7.75
CA GLN A 86 30.26 -3.28 8.12
C GLN A 86 28.73 -3.29 7.94
N ARG A 87 28.20 -4.46 7.56
CA ARG A 87 26.75 -4.71 7.46
C ARG A 87 26.00 -4.36 8.75
N SER A 88 26.57 -4.66 9.92
CA SER A 88 26.01 -4.33 11.23
C SER A 88 25.82 -2.81 11.39
N THR A 89 26.83 -2.02 11.03
CA THR A 89 26.75 -0.56 11.06
C THR A 89 25.63 -0.02 10.17
N LEU A 90 25.48 -0.57 8.96
CA LEU A 90 24.38 -0.21 8.07
C LEU A 90 23.02 -0.59 8.65
N ALA A 91 22.91 -1.76 9.30
CA ALA A 91 21.68 -2.21 9.94
C ALA A 91 21.28 -1.30 11.13
N ASP A 92 22.25 -0.91 11.96
CA ASP A 92 22.03 0.04 13.05
C ASP A 92 21.54 1.39 12.51
N TRP A 93 22.13 1.87 11.41
CA TRP A 93 21.70 3.10 10.74
C TRP A 93 20.27 3.02 10.20
N VAL A 94 19.86 1.87 9.66
CA VAL A 94 18.46 1.64 9.27
C VAL A 94 17.53 1.76 10.48
N GLY A 95 17.87 1.12 11.60
CA GLY A 95 17.09 1.18 12.84
C GLY A 95 16.97 2.61 13.41
N HIS A 96 18.07 3.34 13.47
CA HIS A 96 18.06 4.74 13.89
C HIS A 96 17.25 5.62 12.94
N SER A 97 17.38 5.40 11.63
CA SER A 97 16.61 6.16 10.63
C SER A 97 15.11 5.90 10.75
N ALA A 98 14.69 4.68 11.03
CA ALA A 98 13.29 4.36 11.30
C ALA A 98 12.74 5.13 12.53
N THR A 99 13.59 5.35 13.54
CA THR A 99 13.24 6.19 14.71
C THR A 99 13.13 7.66 14.32
N LEU A 100 14.10 8.18 13.54
CA LEU A 100 14.10 9.57 13.07
C LEU A 100 12.89 9.90 12.18
N LEU A 101 12.42 8.94 11.38
CA LEU A 101 11.27 9.08 10.50
C LEU A 101 9.91 8.91 11.21
N ARG A 102 9.90 8.55 12.50
CA ARG A 102 8.66 8.32 13.27
C ARG A 102 7.69 9.51 13.22
N PRO A 103 8.12 10.78 13.37
CA PRO A 103 7.20 11.92 13.29
C PRO A 103 6.49 12.02 11.92
N LEU A 104 7.21 11.71 10.84
CA LEU A 104 6.66 11.68 9.48
C LEU A 104 5.63 10.55 9.34
N LEU A 105 5.95 9.35 9.85
CA LEU A 105 5.01 8.22 9.86
C LEU A 105 3.75 8.54 10.66
N ASN A 106 3.87 9.25 11.79
CA ASN A 106 2.72 9.67 12.59
C ASN A 106 1.87 10.72 11.85
N ALA A 107 2.50 11.65 11.13
CA ALA A 107 1.78 12.60 10.28
C ALA A 107 1.06 11.90 9.12
N LEU A 108 1.73 10.95 8.45
CA LEU A 108 1.14 10.10 7.41
C LEU A 108 -0.05 9.30 7.94
N ALA A 109 0.06 8.74 9.15
CA ALA A 109 -1.02 8.00 9.77
C ALA A 109 -2.25 8.89 10.02
N ARG A 110 -2.06 10.09 10.59
CA ARG A 110 -3.16 11.06 10.77
C ARG A 110 -3.78 11.46 9.43
N HIS A 111 -2.96 11.69 8.41
CA HIS A 111 -3.43 12.05 7.07
C HIS A 111 -4.29 10.95 6.44
N VAL A 112 -3.82 9.71 6.47
CA VAL A 112 -4.56 8.56 5.92
C VAL A 112 -5.84 8.34 6.71
N LEU A 113 -5.76 8.22 8.03
CA LEU A 113 -6.91 7.91 8.89
C LEU A 113 -7.96 9.03 8.99
N ALA A 114 -7.66 10.23 8.48
CA ALA A 114 -8.64 11.32 8.36
C ALA A 114 -9.54 11.18 7.10
N GLY A 115 -9.27 10.24 6.21
CA GLY A 115 -10.11 9.99 5.03
C GLY A 115 -11.50 9.47 5.42
N ALA A 116 -12.53 9.82 4.64
CA ALA A 116 -13.88 9.27 4.86
C ALA A 116 -14.00 7.81 4.40
N VAL A 117 -13.13 7.39 3.48
CA VAL A 117 -13.06 6.05 2.89
C VAL A 117 -11.62 5.59 2.96
N LEU A 118 -11.41 4.36 3.44
CA LEU A 118 -10.12 3.69 3.41
C LEU A 118 -10.22 2.40 2.64
N HIS A 119 -9.25 2.15 1.77
CA HIS A 119 -9.00 0.82 1.25
C HIS A 119 -8.06 0.08 2.20
N ALA A 120 -8.34 -1.20 2.47
CA ALA A 120 -7.50 -2.03 3.33
C ALA A 120 -7.24 -3.39 2.71
N ASP A 121 -5.99 -3.83 2.77
CA ASP A 121 -5.56 -5.17 2.36
C ASP A 121 -4.28 -5.54 3.10
N ASP A 122 -3.86 -6.80 3.03
CA ASP A 122 -2.67 -7.27 3.70
C ASP A 122 -1.93 -8.39 2.94
N THR A 123 -0.59 -8.31 2.91
CA THR A 123 0.27 -9.29 2.23
C THR A 123 1.12 -10.09 3.22
N PRO A 124 1.34 -11.40 2.99
CA PRO A 124 2.29 -12.16 3.78
C PRO A 124 3.73 -11.70 3.50
N VAL A 125 4.54 -11.61 4.55
CA VAL A 125 5.98 -11.35 4.44
C VAL A 125 6.77 -12.43 5.19
N PRO A 126 7.82 -13.03 4.58
CA PRO A 126 8.67 -13.99 5.27
C PRO A 126 9.57 -13.27 6.28
N VAL A 127 9.48 -13.67 7.54
CA VAL A 127 10.26 -13.09 8.65
C VAL A 127 11.19 -14.16 9.21
N LEU A 128 12.48 -13.85 9.31
CA LEU A 128 13.45 -14.75 9.92
C LEU A 128 13.01 -15.11 11.34
N ALA A 129 12.97 -16.42 11.64
CA ALA A 129 12.70 -16.95 12.97
C ALA A 129 13.94 -17.75 13.42
N PRO A 130 14.97 -17.07 13.99
CA PRO A 130 16.20 -17.72 14.41
C PRO A 130 15.95 -18.90 15.35
N GLY A 131 16.68 -19.99 15.14
CA GLY A 131 16.53 -21.23 15.90
C GLY A 131 15.55 -22.25 15.32
N LEU A 132 14.69 -21.85 14.37
CA LEU A 132 13.69 -22.76 13.77
C LEU A 132 14.07 -23.30 12.39
N GLY A 133 15.18 -22.84 11.79
CA GLY A 133 15.60 -23.23 10.44
C GLY A 133 14.64 -22.84 9.31
N ARG A 134 13.58 -22.10 9.62
CA ARG A 134 12.53 -21.64 8.70
C ARG A 134 12.15 -20.19 8.97
N THR A 135 11.44 -19.58 8.04
CA THR A 135 10.79 -18.28 8.26
C THR A 135 9.43 -18.47 8.92
N SER A 136 9.01 -17.45 9.66
CA SER A 136 7.63 -17.24 10.09
C SER A 136 6.91 -16.35 9.08
N THR A 137 5.58 -16.40 9.06
CA THR A 137 4.77 -15.56 8.16
C THR A 137 4.23 -14.37 8.93
N GLY A 138 4.87 -13.21 8.76
CA GLY A 138 4.33 -11.93 9.19
C GLY A 138 3.33 -11.37 8.18
N ARG A 139 2.66 -10.26 8.53
CA ARG A 139 1.74 -9.55 7.65
C ARG A 139 2.12 -8.08 7.55
N LEU A 140 2.03 -7.55 6.35
CA LEU A 140 2.12 -6.12 6.09
C LEU A 140 0.74 -5.63 5.64
N TRP A 141 0.06 -4.92 6.53
CA TRP A 141 -1.23 -4.29 6.29
C TRP A 141 -1.01 -2.97 5.55
N ALA A 142 -1.82 -2.70 4.55
CA ALA A 142 -1.86 -1.45 3.82
C ALA A 142 -3.22 -0.78 4.03
N TYR A 143 -3.20 0.49 4.42
CA TYR A 143 -4.39 1.34 4.48
C TYR A 143 -4.20 2.50 3.51
N LEU A 144 -5.01 2.57 2.47
CA LEU A 144 -4.90 3.57 1.41
C LEU A 144 -6.05 4.58 1.52
N ARG A 145 -5.68 5.85 1.51
CA ARG A 145 -6.58 6.98 1.23
C ARG A 145 -6.27 7.47 -0.19
N ASP A 146 -7.25 7.34 -1.08
CA ASP A 146 -7.17 7.89 -2.44
C ASP A 146 -8.52 8.51 -2.82
N GLU A 147 -8.53 9.83 -2.99
CA GLU A 147 -9.76 10.58 -3.27
C GLU A 147 -9.87 10.97 -4.75
N ARG A 148 -8.80 10.76 -5.52
CA ARG A 148 -8.73 11.13 -6.94
C ARG A 148 -9.83 10.48 -7.79
N PRO A 149 -10.22 9.21 -7.56
CA PRO A 149 -11.29 8.59 -8.36
C PRO A 149 -12.63 9.32 -8.31
N TYR A 150 -12.93 10.07 -7.23
CA TYR A 150 -14.15 10.88 -7.12
C TYR A 150 -13.88 12.39 -7.17
N GLY A 151 -12.78 12.80 -7.80
CA GLY A 151 -12.44 14.21 -8.01
C GLY A 151 -11.87 14.93 -6.78
N GLY A 152 -11.45 14.21 -5.74
CA GLY A 152 -10.80 14.79 -4.58
C GLY A 152 -9.40 15.32 -4.88
N THR A 153 -9.05 16.45 -4.26
CA THR A 153 -7.73 17.11 -4.41
C THR A 153 -6.75 16.73 -3.29
N THR A 154 -7.19 15.96 -2.30
CA THR A 154 -6.34 15.49 -1.21
C THR A 154 -5.25 14.56 -1.77
N PRO A 155 -3.96 14.80 -1.49
CA PRO A 155 -2.88 13.92 -1.93
C PRO A 155 -3.09 12.47 -1.44
N PRO A 156 -3.03 11.47 -2.35
CA PRO A 156 -3.20 10.07 -1.98
C PRO A 156 -2.03 9.60 -1.13
N ALA A 157 -2.30 8.66 -0.23
CA ALA A 157 -1.29 8.12 0.66
C ALA A 157 -1.63 6.70 1.12
N VAL A 158 -0.61 5.87 1.27
CA VAL A 158 -0.71 4.53 1.85
C VAL A 158 0.04 4.46 3.17
N LEU A 159 -0.60 3.89 4.17
CA LEU A 159 -0.04 3.62 5.48
C LEU A 159 0.22 2.12 5.62
N TYR A 160 1.49 1.75 5.77
CA TYR A 160 1.86 0.37 6.06
C TYR A 160 2.00 0.11 7.56
N ARG A 161 1.56 -1.07 8.01
CA ARG A 161 1.74 -1.58 9.37
C ARG A 161 2.16 -3.04 9.33
N TYR A 162 3.15 -3.40 10.12
CA TYR A 162 3.59 -4.79 10.26
C TYR A 162 2.94 -5.43 11.48
N SER A 163 2.55 -6.71 11.36
CA SER A 163 2.23 -7.58 12.49
C SER A 163 2.88 -8.97 12.32
N PRO A 164 3.13 -9.70 13.42
CA PRO A 164 3.74 -11.02 13.35
C PRO A 164 2.79 -12.13 12.83
N ASP A 165 1.49 -11.87 12.76
CA ASP A 165 0.48 -12.79 12.25
C ASP A 165 -0.72 -12.03 11.64
N ARG A 166 -1.72 -12.78 11.16
CA ARG A 166 -2.95 -12.24 10.54
C ARG A 166 -4.13 -12.29 11.52
N ARG A 167 -3.97 -11.89 12.78
CA ARG A 167 -5.10 -11.85 13.75
C ARG A 167 -5.93 -10.58 13.61
N ALA A 168 -7.23 -10.69 13.90
CA ALA A 168 -8.19 -9.59 13.89
C ALA A 168 -7.86 -8.47 14.89
N GLU A 169 -7.06 -8.75 15.93
CA GLU A 169 -6.64 -7.74 16.91
C GLU A 169 -5.79 -6.61 16.29
N HIS A 170 -5.04 -6.91 15.22
CA HIS A 170 -4.18 -5.93 14.56
C HIS A 170 -4.97 -4.85 13.82
N PRO A 171 -5.88 -5.16 12.87
CA PRO A 171 -6.69 -4.13 12.23
C PRO A 171 -7.59 -3.39 13.22
N LYS A 172 -8.11 -4.06 14.26
CA LYS A 172 -8.83 -3.41 15.38
C LYS A 172 -7.98 -2.34 16.07
N THR A 173 -6.72 -2.67 16.38
CA THR A 173 -5.80 -1.72 17.03
C THR A 173 -5.39 -0.60 16.07
N HIS A 174 -5.09 -0.92 14.81
CA HIS A 174 -4.68 0.07 13.80
C HIS A 174 -5.77 1.10 13.49
N LEU A 175 -7.03 0.67 13.49
CA LEU A 175 -8.20 1.46 13.10
C LEU A 175 -9.07 1.89 14.29
N ALA A 176 -8.59 1.78 15.53
CA ALA A 176 -9.37 2.06 16.74
C ALA A 176 -10.02 3.46 16.79
N GLY A 177 -9.40 4.46 16.14
CA GLY A 177 -9.93 5.82 16.05
C GLY A 177 -10.59 6.17 14.71
N PHE A 178 -10.64 5.24 13.76
CA PHE A 178 -11.16 5.48 12.42
C PHE A 178 -12.69 5.47 12.41
N ARG A 179 -13.29 6.38 11.63
CA ARG A 179 -14.73 6.47 11.40
C ARG A 179 -14.96 6.73 9.93
N GLY A 180 -15.80 5.93 9.28
CA GLY A 180 -16.01 6.03 7.84
C GLY A 180 -16.27 4.67 7.21
N VAL A 181 -15.96 4.55 5.93
CA VAL A 181 -16.14 3.30 5.18
C VAL A 181 -14.79 2.61 5.00
N LEU A 182 -14.73 1.33 5.33
CA LEU A 182 -13.60 0.47 5.03
C LEU A 182 -13.94 -0.39 3.82
N GLN A 183 -13.24 -0.17 2.72
CA GLN A 183 -13.30 -1.01 1.54
C GLN A 183 -12.21 -2.08 1.62
N ALA A 184 -12.61 -3.33 1.65
CA ALA A 184 -11.70 -4.46 1.86
C ALA A 184 -12.14 -5.70 1.07
N ASP A 185 -11.28 -6.72 1.07
CA ASP A 185 -11.71 -8.08 0.71
C ASP A 185 -12.65 -8.66 1.77
N GLY A 186 -13.17 -9.87 1.52
CA GLY A 186 -14.07 -10.54 2.46
C GLY A 186 -13.38 -11.17 3.67
N TYR A 187 -12.23 -10.67 4.12
CA TYR A 187 -11.49 -11.21 5.25
C TYR A 187 -12.21 -10.97 6.58
N THR A 188 -12.55 -12.05 7.27
CA THR A 188 -13.35 -12.03 8.51
C THR A 188 -12.67 -11.37 9.70
N GLY A 189 -11.35 -11.12 9.64
CA GLY A 189 -10.67 -10.38 10.69
C GLY A 189 -11.04 -8.90 10.74
N PHE A 190 -11.72 -8.37 9.73
CA PHE A 190 -12.31 -7.03 9.76
C PHE A 190 -13.71 -6.98 10.38
N ASP A 191 -14.43 -8.11 10.49
CA ASP A 191 -15.85 -8.14 10.88
C ASP A 191 -16.13 -7.36 12.17
N GLY A 192 -15.28 -7.55 13.19
CA GLY A 192 -15.45 -6.88 14.47
C GLY A 192 -15.16 -5.37 14.48
N LEU A 193 -14.75 -4.77 13.36
CA LEU A 193 -14.72 -3.31 13.18
C LEU A 193 -16.12 -2.75 12.91
N TYR A 194 -16.98 -3.56 12.30
CA TYR A 194 -18.30 -3.14 11.81
C TYR A 194 -19.37 -3.18 12.91
N ASP A 195 -19.15 -3.99 13.96
CA ASP A 195 -20.10 -4.21 15.08
C ASP A 195 -20.65 -2.92 15.71
N SER A 196 -19.80 -1.89 15.83
CA SER A 196 -20.17 -0.62 16.46
C SER A 196 -20.93 0.36 15.55
N GLY A 197 -20.98 0.07 14.24
CA GLY A 197 -21.49 0.99 13.21
C GLY A 197 -20.59 2.21 12.93
N GLN A 198 -19.48 2.38 13.67
CA GLN A 198 -18.53 3.48 13.44
C GLN A 198 -17.76 3.33 12.13
N VAL A 199 -17.49 2.08 11.75
CA VAL A 199 -16.92 1.69 10.47
C VAL A 199 -17.97 0.93 9.68
N GLN A 200 -18.21 1.34 8.45
CA GLN A 200 -19.11 0.66 7.53
C GLN A 200 -18.31 -0.17 6.54
N GLU A 201 -18.78 -1.38 6.24
CA GLU A 201 -18.16 -2.25 5.25
C GLU A 201 -18.55 -1.83 3.82
N ALA A 202 -17.56 -1.74 2.92
CA ALA A 202 -17.74 -1.79 1.48
C ALA A 202 -16.98 -3.01 0.92
N ALA A 203 -17.73 -3.94 0.32
CA ALA A 203 -17.13 -5.17 -0.19
C ALA A 203 -16.56 -4.99 -1.61
N CYS A 204 -15.71 -5.91 -2.01
CA CYS A 204 -14.94 -5.83 -3.25
C CYS A 204 -15.50 -6.71 -4.37
N TRP A 205 -15.99 -6.11 -5.46
CA TRP A 205 -16.46 -6.86 -6.63
C TRP A 205 -15.36 -7.62 -7.37
N ALA A 206 -14.10 -7.18 -7.29
CA ALA A 206 -12.99 -7.91 -7.91
C ALA A 206 -12.82 -9.31 -7.29
N HIS A 207 -13.01 -9.44 -5.97
CA HIS A 207 -12.96 -10.72 -5.27
C HIS A 207 -14.15 -11.62 -5.62
N VAL A 208 -15.36 -11.05 -5.69
CA VAL A 208 -16.55 -11.78 -6.17
C VAL A 208 -16.34 -12.27 -7.60
N ARG A 209 -15.86 -11.40 -8.49
CA ARG A 209 -15.58 -11.72 -9.89
C ARG A 209 -14.53 -12.81 -10.03
N ARG A 210 -13.48 -12.82 -9.20
CA ARG A 210 -12.41 -13.85 -9.22
C ARG A 210 -12.99 -15.25 -9.07
N HIS A 211 -13.89 -15.48 -8.12
CA HIS A 211 -14.52 -16.79 -7.93
C HIS A 211 -15.29 -17.29 -9.17
N PHE A 212 -16.03 -16.41 -9.84
CA PHE A 212 -16.70 -16.78 -11.09
C PHE A 212 -15.72 -16.93 -12.26
N PHE A 213 -14.67 -16.09 -12.29
CA PHE A 213 -13.67 -16.11 -13.35
C PHE A 213 -12.85 -17.41 -13.35
N GLU A 214 -12.48 -17.93 -12.18
CA GLU A 214 -11.76 -19.21 -12.05
C GLU A 214 -12.56 -20.36 -12.68
N LEU A 215 -13.89 -20.39 -12.47
CA LEU A 215 -14.78 -21.35 -13.11
C LEU A 215 -14.94 -21.10 -14.61
N HIS A 216 -15.12 -19.84 -15.00
CA HIS A 216 -15.21 -19.45 -16.40
C HIS A 216 -13.96 -19.86 -17.20
N ALA A 217 -12.77 -19.70 -16.62
CA ALA A 217 -11.49 -20.02 -17.25
C ALA A 217 -11.32 -21.51 -17.61
N THR A 218 -12.14 -22.39 -17.04
CA THR A 218 -12.19 -23.81 -17.44
C THR A 218 -12.81 -24.02 -18.82
N GLY A 219 -13.55 -23.03 -19.35
CA GLY A 219 -14.29 -23.12 -20.61
C GLY A 219 -15.58 -23.92 -20.55
N GLN A 220 -15.92 -24.51 -19.39
CA GLN A 220 -17.05 -25.46 -19.24
C GLN A 220 -18.14 -24.97 -18.28
N ALA A 221 -18.11 -23.70 -17.88
CA ALA A 221 -19.04 -23.13 -16.90
C ALA A 221 -19.85 -21.94 -17.50
N PRO A 222 -20.87 -22.20 -18.35
CA PRO A 222 -21.63 -21.13 -19.01
C PRO A 222 -22.31 -20.17 -18.03
N LEU A 223 -22.78 -20.68 -16.89
CA LEU A 223 -23.35 -19.84 -15.82
C LEU A 223 -22.29 -18.93 -15.20
N ALA A 224 -21.06 -19.40 -14.99
CA ALA A 224 -19.97 -18.56 -14.49
C ALA A 224 -19.56 -17.50 -15.53
N THR A 225 -19.55 -17.86 -16.82
CA THR A 225 -19.35 -16.90 -17.92
C THR A 225 -20.38 -15.77 -17.89
N GLU A 226 -21.65 -16.11 -17.69
CA GLU A 226 -22.74 -15.12 -17.61
C GLU A 226 -22.58 -14.21 -16.38
N ALA A 227 -22.17 -14.75 -15.23
CA ALA A 227 -21.87 -13.95 -14.04
C ALA A 227 -20.73 -12.94 -14.32
N VAL A 228 -19.62 -13.39 -14.93
CA VAL A 228 -18.49 -12.52 -15.30
C VAL A 228 -18.95 -11.42 -16.28
N ARG A 229 -19.78 -11.76 -17.26
CA ARG A 229 -20.33 -10.81 -18.23
C ARG A 229 -21.17 -9.74 -17.55
N ARG A 230 -22.11 -10.13 -16.67
CA ARG A 230 -22.97 -9.20 -15.92
C ARG A 230 -22.18 -8.27 -15.01
N ILE A 231 -21.19 -8.80 -14.28
CA ILE A 231 -20.29 -7.99 -13.47
C ILE A 231 -19.48 -7.03 -14.35
N GLY A 232 -19.06 -7.47 -15.55
CA GLY A 232 -18.36 -6.63 -16.53
C GLY A 232 -19.15 -5.37 -16.94
N LEU A 233 -20.48 -5.44 -17.00
CA LEU A 233 -21.32 -4.27 -17.28
C LEU A 233 -21.21 -3.19 -16.19
N LEU A 234 -21.07 -3.59 -14.93
CA LEU A 234 -20.85 -2.66 -13.81
C LEU A 234 -19.51 -1.94 -13.97
N TYR A 235 -18.46 -2.68 -14.32
CA TYR A 235 -17.13 -2.11 -14.57
C TYR A 235 -17.10 -1.14 -15.75
N ALA A 236 -17.87 -1.39 -16.81
CA ALA A 236 -17.99 -0.46 -17.92
C ALA A 236 -18.58 0.89 -17.46
N ILE A 237 -19.59 0.86 -16.58
CA ILE A 237 -20.15 2.09 -15.98
C ILE A 237 -19.09 2.82 -15.15
N GLU A 238 -18.31 2.10 -14.35
CA GLU A 238 -17.26 2.69 -13.52
C GLU A 238 -16.16 3.37 -14.34
N GLN A 239 -15.82 2.82 -15.51
CA GLN A 239 -14.88 3.44 -16.44
C GLN A 239 -15.38 4.80 -16.94
N ASP A 240 -16.67 4.91 -17.26
CA ASP A 240 -17.26 6.16 -17.77
C ASP A 240 -17.32 7.27 -16.71
N ILE A 241 -17.46 6.90 -15.42
CA ILE A 241 -17.69 7.87 -14.34
C ILE A 241 -16.45 8.15 -13.48
N CYS A 242 -15.34 7.47 -13.75
CA CYS A 242 -14.09 7.68 -13.04
C CYS A 242 -13.60 9.14 -13.14
N GLY A 243 -13.17 9.71 -12.02
CA GLY A 243 -12.71 11.09 -11.92
C GLY A 243 -13.83 12.13 -11.80
N GLN A 244 -15.09 11.73 -11.95
CA GLN A 244 -16.22 12.64 -11.76
C GLN A 244 -16.50 12.88 -10.26
N PRO A 245 -17.15 14.01 -9.89
CA PRO A 245 -17.58 14.27 -8.52
C PRO A 245 -18.46 13.16 -7.95
N SER A 246 -18.35 12.90 -6.65
CA SER A 246 -19.05 11.81 -5.96
C SER A 246 -20.58 11.85 -6.14
N ASP A 247 -21.20 13.02 -6.17
CA ASP A 247 -22.64 13.17 -6.40
C ASP A 247 -23.05 12.76 -7.83
N SER A 248 -22.23 13.09 -8.84
CA SER A 248 -22.42 12.64 -10.22
C SER A 248 -22.28 11.12 -10.34
N ARG A 249 -21.26 10.56 -9.69
CA ARG A 249 -21.02 9.11 -9.66
C ARG A 249 -22.20 8.37 -9.05
N ALA A 250 -22.68 8.82 -7.89
CA ALA A 250 -23.86 8.23 -7.24
C ALA A 250 -25.07 8.25 -8.17
N ARG A 251 -25.48 9.43 -8.67
CA ARG A 251 -26.64 9.57 -9.58
C ARG A 251 -26.58 8.62 -10.78
N GLN A 252 -25.42 8.51 -11.42
CA GLN A 252 -25.24 7.61 -12.56
C GLN A 252 -25.27 6.14 -12.15
N ARG A 253 -24.70 5.77 -11.01
CA ARG A 253 -24.79 4.41 -10.48
C ARG A 253 -26.24 4.03 -10.15
N GLN A 254 -27.02 4.91 -9.53
CA GLN A 254 -28.46 4.65 -9.32
C GLN A 254 -29.18 4.39 -10.65
N ALA A 255 -28.97 5.24 -11.66
CA ALA A 255 -29.66 5.14 -12.94
C ALA A 255 -29.23 3.94 -13.79
N ARG A 256 -27.94 3.57 -13.74
CA ARG A 256 -27.32 2.60 -14.66
C ARG A 256 -26.95 1.28 -13.98
N ALA A 257 -26.25 1.33 -12.85
CA ALA A 257 -25.74 0.15 -12.16
C ALA A 257 -26.81 -0.50 -11.27
N GLY A 258 -27.70 0.28 -10.66
CA GLY A 258 -28.80 -0.21 -9.80
C GLY A 258 -29.65 -1.30 -10.46
N PRO A 259 -30.27 -1.03 -11.63
CA PRO A 259 -31.07 -2.04 -12.34
C PRO A 259 -30.29 -3.31 -12.73
N ILE A 260 -29.00 -3.16 -13.06
CA ILE A 260 -28.12 -4.30 -13.38
C ILE A 260 -27.86 -5.14 -12.14
N LEU A 261 -27.62 -4.51 -11.00
CA LEU A 261 -27.44 -5.19 -9.71
C LEU A 261 -28.71 -5.93 -9.29
N ASP A 262 -29.88 -5.32 -9.43
CA ASP A 262 -31.15 -5.98 -9.10
C ASP A 262 -31.38 -7.22 -9.99
N SER A 263 -31.15 -7.08 -11.31
CA SER A 263 -31.23 -8.21 -12.24
C SER A 263 -30.19 -9.29 -11.93
N LEU A 264 -28.95 -8.91 -11.59
CA LEU A 264 -27.89 -9.84 -11.21
C LEU A 264 -28.25 -10.58 -9.92
N ARG A 265 -28.83 -9.88 -8.93
CA ARG A 265 -29.26 -10.46 -7.66
C ARG A 265 -30.30 -11.55 -7.87
N ALA A 266 -31.35 -11.25 -8.63
CA ALA A 266 -32.43 -12.18 -8.95
C ALA A 266 -31.90 -13.40 -9.71
N TRP A 267 -31.06 -13.15 -10.72
CA TRP A 267 -30.44 -14.22 -11.50
C TRP A 267 -29.53 -15.14 -10.66
N LEU A 268 -28.77 -14.58 -9.71
CA LEU A 268 -27.95 -15.36 -8.78
C LEU A 268 -28.82 -16.26 -7.88
N ASP A 269 -29.95 -15.75 -7.38
CA ASP A 269 -30.87 -16.51 -6.54
C ASP A 269 -31.54 -17.66 -7.30
N GLU A 270 -32.03 -17.39 -8.51
CA GLU A 270 -32.59 -18.43 -9.38
C GLU A 270 -31.56 -19.49 -9.75
N THR A 271 -30.33 -19.06 -10.04
CA THR A 271 -29.23 -19.96 -10.38
C THR A 271 -28.88 -20.84 -9.18
N LEU A 272 -28.79 -20.28 -7.98
CA LEU A 272 -28.48 -21.02 -6.76
C LEU A 272 -29.50 -22.13 -6.48
N ALA A 273 -30.78 -21.88 -6.77
CA ALA A 273 -31.85 -22.87 -6.60
C ALA A 273 -31.76 -24.06 -7.59
N ARG A 274 -31.05 -23.91 -8.71
CA ARG A 274 -30.95 -24.91 -9.78
C ARG A 274 -29.66 -25.72 -9.79
N VAL A 275 -28.64 -25.27 -9.06
CA VAL A 275 -27.33 -25.92 -9.04
C VAL A 275 -27.14 -26.78 -7.79
N SER A 276 -26.26 -27.76 -7.87
CA SER A 276 -25.88 -28.54 -6.68
C SER A 276 -25.31 -27.61 -5.61
N GLY A 277 -25.84 -27.70 -4.39
CA GLY A 277 -25.45 -26.83 -3.28
C GLY A 277 -23.97 -26.94 -2.89
N ARG A 278 -23.30 -28.05 -3.22
CA ARG A 278 -21.87 -28.28 -2.98
C ARG A 278 -20.96 -27.87 -4.15
N SER A 279 -21.52 -27.41 -5.27
CA SER A 279 -20.71 -26.96 -6.41
C SER A 279 -19.93 -25.68 -6.08
N ASP A 280 -18.77 -25.51 -6.70
CA ASP A 280 -17.97 -24.29 -6.58
C ASP A 280 -18.75 -23.05 -7.05
N LEU A 281 -19.63 -23.22 -8.04
CA LEU A 281 -20.55 -22.16 -8.47
C LEU A 281 -21.49 -21.75 -7.35
N ALA A 282 -22.07 -22.71 -6.62
CA ALA A 282 -22.92 -22.40 -5.46
C ALA A 282 -22.14 -21.71 -4.33
N VAL A 283 -20.86 -22.06 -4.14
CA VAL A 283 -19.96 -21.37 -3.20
C VAL A 283 -19.74 -19.92 -3.63
N ALA A 284 -19.41 -19.67 -4.90
CA ALA A 284 -19.23 -18.33 -5.45
C ALA A 284 -20.50 -17.46 -5.32
N ILE A 285 -21.67 -18.02 -5.61
CA ILE A 285 -22.95 -17.31 -5.47
C ILE A 285 -23.22 -16.97 -4.00
N ARG A 286 -23.05 -17.92 -3.07
CA ARG A 286 -23.22 -17.65 -1.63
C ARG A 286 -22.24 -16.60 -1.11
N TYR A 287 -21.00 -16.61 -1.62
CA TYR A 287 -20.01 -15.59 -1.29
C TYR A 287 -20.50 -14.19 -1.66
N ALA A 288 -20.99 -13.99 -2.89
CA ALA A 288 -21.59 -12.73 -3.32
C ALA A 288 -22.83 -12.35 -2.49
N ARG A 289 -23.74 -13.31 -2.28
CA ARG A 289 -25.00 -13.11 -1.57
C ARG A 289 -24.82 -12.68 -0.12
N SER A 290 -23.89 -13.31 0.59
CA SER A 290 -23.60 -12.99 1.99
C SER A 290 -23.10 -11.57 2.22
N ARG A 291 -22.59 -10.91 1.16
CA ARG A 291 -22.03 -9.54 1.22
C ARG A 291 -22.82 -8.55 0.38
N TRP A 292 -24.05 -8.90 -0.03
CA TRP A 292 -24.77 -8.11 -1.03
C TRP A 292 -24.95 -6.65 -0.64
N GLU A 293 -25.29 -6.37 0.62
CA GLU A 293 -25.43 -5.00 1.13
C GLU A 293 -24.12 -4.21 1.02
N ALA A 294 -23.01 -4.79 1.48
CA ALA A 294 -21.69 -4.17 1.38
C ALA A 294 -21.23 -4.00 -0.08
N LEU A 295 -21.58 -4.96 -0.96
CA LEU A 295 -21.28 -4.91 -2.39
C LEU A 295 -22.08 -3.86 -3.16
N THR A 296 -23.26 -3.47 -2.68
CA THR A 296 -24.10 -2.46 -3.35
C THR A 296 -24.00 -1.07 -2.71
N ARG A 297 -23.32 -0.93 -1.57
CA ARG A 297 -23.12 0.36 -0.88
C ARG A 297 -22.52 1.45 -1.80
N TYR A 298 -21.62 1.07 -2.70
CA TYR A 298 -20.99 2.01 -3.64
C TYR A 298 -21.98 2.70 -4.60
N VAL A 299 -23.16 2.11 -4.82
CA VAL A 299 -24.21 2.72 -5.64
C VAL A 299 -24.70 4.03 -4.99
N ALA A 300 -24.90 4.02 -3.67
CA ALA A 300 -25.38 5.16 -2.91
C ALA A 300 -24.29 6.18 -2.58
N ASP A 301 -23.06 5.71 -2.34
CA ASP A 301 -21.94 6.57 -1.97
C ASP A 301 -20.92 6.65 -3.10
N GLY A 302 -20.95 7.77 -3.83
CA GLY A 302 -20.04 8.03 -4.95
C GLY A 302 -18.57 8.23 -4.57
N ARG A 303 -18.23 8.23 -3.27
CA ARG A 303 -16.84 8.24 -2.79
C ARG A 303 -16.22 6.84 -2.80
N LEU A 304 -17.05 5.80 -2.84
CA LEU A 304 -16.60 4.41 -2.85
C LEU A 304 -16.25 3.96 -4.27
N GLU A 305 -15.26 3.09 -4.36
CA GLU A 305 -14.96 2.36 -5.58
C GLU A 305 -15.80 1.08 -5.67
N ILE A 306 -15.87 0.48 -6.85
CA ILE A 306 -16.49 -0.83 -7.03
C ILE A 306 -15.64 -1.97 -6.41
N ASP A 307 -14.33 -1.75 -6.26
CA ASP A 307 -13.41 -2.75 -5.75
C ASP A 307 -12.20 -2.18 -4.98
N ASN A 308 -11.45 -3.09 -4.39
CA ASN A 308 -10.29 -2.80 -3.56
C ASN A 308 -8.95 -2.87 -4.32
N ASN A 309 -8.96 -2.92 -5.66
CA ASN A 309 -7.73 -2.98 -6.45
C ASN A 309 -6.76 -1.80 -6.20
N PRO A 310 -7.21 -0.57 -5.84
CA PRO A 310 -6.28 0.51 -5.55
C PRO A 310 -5.23 0.15 -4.48
N VAL A 311 -5.63 -0.47 -3.36
CA VAL A 311 -4.66 -0.87 -2.32
C VAL A 311 -3.84 -2.09 -2.73
N GLU A 312 -4.42 -3.06 -3.43
CA GLU A 312 -3.68 -4.23 -3.95
C GLU A 312 -2.48 -3.79 -4.82
N ARG A 313 -2.66 -2.75 -5.65
CA ARG A 313 -1.58 -2.19 -6.48
C ARG A 313 -0.44 -1.59 -5.65
N THR A 314 -0.75 -1.03 -4.49
CA THR A 314 0.28 -0.47 -3.59
C THR A 314 1.14 -1.56 -2.96
N ILE A 315 0.57 -2.75 -2.78
CA ILE A 315 1.22 -3.90 -2.17
C ILE A 315 2.13 -4.64 -3.14
N ARG A 316 1.81 -4.68 -4.44
CA ARG A 316 2.58 -5.45 -5.45
C ARG A 316 4.10 -5.21 -5.45
N PRO A 317 4.62 -3.98 -5.31
CA PRO A 317 6.07 -3.75 -5.27
C PRO A 317 6.77 -4.31 -4.02
N LEU A 318 6.01 -4.74 -3.00
CA LEU A 318 6.54 -5.32 -1.77
C LEU A 318 6.74 -6.84 -1.88
N ALA A 319 6.12 -7.47 -2.88
CA ALA A 319 6.14 -8.91 -3.12
C ALA A 319 7.37 -9.35 -3.92
#